data_AF-A0A3D3SYP1-F1
#
_entry.id   AF-A0A3D3SYP1-F1
#
_cell.length_a   1.000
_cell.length_b   1.000
_cell.length_c   1.000
_cell.angle_alpha   90.00
_cell.angle_beta   90.00
_cell.angle_gamma   90.00
#
_symmetry.space_group_name_H-M   'P 1'
#
loop_
_entity.id
_entity.type
_entity.pdbx_description
1 polymer ?
#
loop_
_entity_poly.entity_id
_entity_poly.type
_entity_poly.pdbx_seq_one_letter_code
_entity_poly.pdbx_strand_id
1 'polypeptide(L)'
;YYALFGVVSVLALSLNLLLLFALLSILQATLTLPGIAAMALTLGMAIDANVLINERVREEIRAGANPQVAISTGYDKAWATILDSNITTLIAGIALLVFGSGPVRGFAVVHVLGILTSMFSAVFFSRGLINLWYGSRKRLGRLAIG
;
A
#
# COMPACT_ATOMS: atom_id res chain seq x y z
N TYR A 1 13.69 -2.44 -17.00
CA TYR A 1 13.37 -1.30 -16.11
C TYR A 1 11.87 -1.12 -15.87
N TYR A 2 11.01 -1.07 -16.91
CA TYR A 2 9.54 -0.97 -16.76
C TYR A 2 8.85 -2.22 -16.16
N ALA A 3 9.31 -3.43 -16.52
CA ALA A 3 8.66 -4.67 -16.08
C ALA A 3 8.88 -4.97 -14.58
N LEU A 4 10.01 -4.57 -13.99
CA LEU A 4 10.36 -4.90 -12.61
C LEU A 4 9.50 -4.12 -11.60
N PHE A 5 9.29 -2.83 -11.83
CA PHE A 5 8.38 -2.02 -11.00
C PHE A 5 6.93 -2.49 -11.13
N GLY A 6 6.47 -2.80 -12.36
CA GLY A 6 5.13 -3.36 -12.59
C GLY A 6 4.94 -4.71 -11.89
N VAL A 7 5.90 -5.62 -11.98
CA VAL A 7 5.83 -6.95 -11.35
C VAL A 7 5.85 -6.84 -9.82
N VAL A 8 6.65 -5.95 -9.24
CA VAL A 8 6.67 -5.71 -7.79
C VAL A 8 5.33 -5.15 -7.31
N SER A 9 4.73 -4.21 -8.04
CA SER A 9 3.39 -3.67 -7.73
C SER A 9 2.31 -4.75 -7.82
N VAL A 10 2.33 -5.58 -8.86
CA VAL A 10 1.37 -6.68 -9.01
C VAL A 10 1.54 -7.71 -7.89
N LEU A 11 2.78 -8.07 -7.53
CA LEU A 11 3.04 -8.97 -6.41
C LEU A 11 2.54 -8.41 -5.09
N ALA A 12 2.76 -7.12 -4.80
CA ALA A 12 2.26 -6.46 -3.60
C ALA A 12 0.72 -6.47 -3.53
N LEU A 13 0.06 -6.21 -4.66
CA LEU A 13 -1.40 -6.31 -4.78
C LEU A 13 -1.91 -7.74 -4.56
N SER A 14 -1.25 -8.73 -5.17
CA SER A 14 -1.61 -10.14 -4.98
C SER A 14 -1.45 -10.60 -3.54
N LEU A 15 -0.40 -10.15 -2.85
CA LEU A 15 -0.16 -10.43 -1.43
C LEU A 15 -1.24 -9.77 -0.54
N ASN A 16 -1.63 -8.53 -0.86
CA ASN A 16 -2.71 -7.85 -0.16
C ASN A 16 -4.04 -8.61 -0.27
N LEU A 17 -4.40 -9.02 -1.49
CA LEU A 17 -5.59 -9.83 -1.73
C LEU A 17 -5.55 -11.15 -0.97
N LEU A 18 -4.43 -11.87 -1.02
CA LEU A 18 -4.26 -13.13 -0.30
C LEU A 18 -4.47 -12.97 1.20
N LEU A 19 -3.89 -11.93 1.80
CA LEU A 19 -4.03 -11.65 3.22
C LEU A 19 -5.47 -11.25 3.58
N LEU A 20 -6.13 -10.47 2.72
CA LEU A 20 -7.54 -10.09 2.89
C LEU A 20 -8.44 -11.33 2.88
N PHE A 21 -8.26 -12.23 1.90
CA PHE A 21 -8.99 -13.50 1.85
C PHE A 21 -8.70 -14.40 3.06
N ALA A 22 -7.44 -14.47 3.50
CA ALA A 22 -7.07 -15.25 4.69
C ALA A 22 -7.75 -14.72 5.96
N LEU A 23 -7.81 -13.40 6.15
CA LEU A 23 -8.49 -12.78 7.29
C LEU A 23 -10.00 -12.95 7.26
N LEU A 24 -10.64 -12.80 6.09
CA LEU A 24 -12.07 -13.05 5.96
C LEU A 24 -12.41 -14.51 6.26
N SER A 25 -11.54 -15.44 5.86
CA SER A 25 -11.67 -16.86 6.17
C SER A 25 -11.56 -17.14 7.67
N ILE A 26 -10.58 -16.53 8.36
CA ILE A 26 -10.40 -16.68 9.83
C ILE A 26 -11.59 -16.11 10.60
N LEU A 27 -12.10 -14.96 10.18
CA LEU A 27 -13.22 -14.29 10.85
C LEU A 27 -14.59 -14.88 10.50
N GLN A 28 -14.63 -15.92 9.65
CA GLN A 28 -15.85 -16.50 9.09
C GLN A 28 -16.84 -15.44 8.59
N ALA A 29 -16.31 -14.33 8.07
CA ALA A 29 -17.13 -13.23 7.59
C ALA A 29 -17.77 -13.65 6.28
N THR A 30 -19.10 -13.59 6.21
CA THR A 30 -19.82 -13.92 4.97
C THR A 30 -19.56 -12.86 3.91
N LEU A 31 -19.00 -13.31 2.79
CA LEU A 31 -18.74 -12.48 1.63
C LEU A 31 -20.06 -12.17 0.92
N THR A 32 -20.72 -11.10 1.35
CA THR A 32 -21.95 -10.61 0.74
C THR A 32 -21.64 -9.65 -0.42
N LEU A 33 -22.64 -9.34 -1.26
CA LEU A 33 -22.49 -8.36 -2.37
C LEU A 33 -21.80 -7.04 -1.94
N PRO A 34 -22.18 -6.42 -0.80
CA PRO A 34 -21.49 -5.24 -0.28
C PRO A 34 -20.03 -5.51 0.11
N GLY A 35 -19.72 -6.69 0.64
CA GLY A 35 -18.34 -7.08 0.93
C GLY A 35 -17.48 -7.18 -0.32
N ILE A 36 -18.04 -7.70 -1.43
CA ILE A 36 -17.34 -7.74 -2.73
C ILE A 36 -17.11 -6.33 -3.27
N ALA A 37 -18.09 -5.42 -3.12
CA ALA A 37 -17.92 -4.02 -3.49
C ALA A 37 -16.81 -3.33 -2.68
N ALA A 38 -16.69 -3.62 -1.39
CA ALA A 38 -15.60 -3.14 -0.56
C ALA A 38 -14.23 -3.63 -1.05
N MET A 39 -14.12 -4.90 -1.43
CA MET A 39 -12.88 -5.45 -2.00
C MET A 39 -12.52 -4.76 -3.33
N ALA A 40 -13.49 -4.55 -4.22
CA ALA A 40 -13.26 -3.83 -5.48
C ALA A 40 -12.78 -2.40 -5.24
N LEU A 41 -13.32 -1.72 -4.23
CA LEU A 41 -12.87 -0.39 -3.81
C LEU A 41 -11.44 -0.41 -3.27
N THR A 42 -11.10 -1.35 -2.38
CA THR A 42 -9.72 -1.53 -1.89
C THR A 42 -8.75 -1.82 -3.03
N LEU A 43 -9.15 -2.61 -4.02
CA LEU A 43 -8.34 -2.85 -5.22
C LEU A 43 -8.14 -1.59 -6.06
N GLY A 44 -9.20 -0.81 -6.28
CA GLY A 44 -9.11 0.46 -7.02
C GLY A 44 -8.13 1.43 -6.37
N MET A 45 -8.21 1.61 -5.05
CA MET A 45 -7.28 2.46 -4.30
C MET A 45 -5.84 1.96 -4.37
N ALA A 46 -5.63 0.64 -4.35
CA ALA A 46 -4.30 0.07 -4.43
C ALA A 46 -3.69 0.19 -5.84
N ILE A 47 -4.50 0.15 -6.90
CA ILE A 47 -4.06 0.44 -8.27
C ILE A 47 -3.70 1.92 -8.41
N ASP A 48 -4.55 2.82 -7.91
CA ASP A 48 -4.33 4.27 -7.94
C ASP A 48 -3.01 4.65 -7.25
N ALA A 49 -2.77 4.09 -6.06
CA ALA A 49 -1.51 4.25 -5.33
C ALA A 49 -0.28 3.82 -6.15
N ASN A 50 -0.36 2.70 -6.86
CA ASN A 50 0.74 2.20 -7.70
C ASN A 50 0.99 3.10 -8.92
N VAL A 51 -0.06 3.64 -9.53
CA VAL A 51 0.07 4.60 -10.65
C VAL A 51 0.69 5.90 -10.14
N LEU A 52 0.25 6.39 -8.98
CA LEU A 52 0.79 7.60 -8.35
C LEU A 52 2.29 7.50 -8.06
N ILE A 53 2.77 6.37 -7.49
CA ILE A 53 4.20 6.15 -7.26
C ILE A 53 4.98 6.22 -8.58
N ASN A 54 4.50 5.51 -9.61
CA ASN A 54 5.16 5.48 -10.91
C ASN A 54 5.24 6.87 -11.55
N GLU A 55 4.16 7.65 -11.46
CA GLU A 55 4.15 9.00 -12.00
C GLU A 55 5.06 9.94 -11.19
N ARG A 56 5.09 9.81 -9.85
CA ARG A 56 5.97 10.62 -9.01
C ARG A 56 7.46 10.34 -9.26
N VAL A 57 7.82 9.07 -9.43
CA VAL A 57 9.19 8.69 -9.83
C VAL A 57 9.53 9.27 -11.20
N ARG A 58 8.58 9.26 -12.16
CA ARG A 58 8.77 9.89 -13.48
C ARG A 58 8.96 11.40 -13.41
N GLU A 59 8.20 12.09 -12.57
CA GLU A 59 8.36 13.54 -12.34
C GLU A 59 9.75 13.87 -11.81
N GLU A 60 10.25 13.13 -10.81
CA GLU A 60 11.58 13.36 -10.24
C GLU A 60 12.71 13.08 -11.27
N ILE A 61 12.56 12.05 -12.13
CA ILE A 61 13.50 11.79 -13.23
C ILE A 61 13.47 12.93 -14.25
N ARG A 62 12.29 13.45 -14.61
CA ARG A 62 12.14 14.60 -15.53
C ARG A 62 12.72 15.89 -14.94
N ALA A 63 12.68 16.05 -13.62
CA ALA A 63 13.31 17.15 -12.90
C ALA A 63 14.85 17.06 -12.85
N GLY A 64 15.45 16.02 -13.47
CA GLY A 64 16.90 15.85 -13.57
C GLY A 64 17.52 15.09 -12.40
N ALA A 65 16.72 14.48 -11.52
CA ALA A 65 17.25 13.67 -10.43
C ALA A 65 17.88 12.37 -10.94
N ASN A 66 18.99 11.97 -10.34
CA ASN A 66 19.65 10.69 -10.61
C ASN A 66 18.65 9.53 -10.35
N PRO A 67 18.46 8.56 -11.27
CA PRO A 67 17.41 7.55 -11.17
C PRO A 67 17.28 6.85 -9.81
N GLN A 68 18.40 6.60 -9.12
CA GLN A 68 18.38 5.99 -7.79
C GLN A 68 17.79 6.92 -6.71
N VAL A 69 18.07 8.21 -6.77
CA VAL A 69 17.57 9.23 -5.85
C VAL A 69 16.12 9.58 -6.18
N ALA A 70 15.75 9.55 -7.46
CA ALA A 70 14.38 9.74 -7.91
C ALA A 70 13.45 8.63 -7.40
N ILE A 71 13.93 7.37 -7.38
CA ILE A 71 13.17 6.24 -6.84
C ILE A 71 12.97 6.39 -5.33
N SER A 72 14.02 6.69 -4.56
CA SER A 72 13.89 6.84 -3.09
C SER A 72 12.99 8.01 -2.73
N THR A 73 13.21 9.17 -3.35
CA THR A 73 12.45 10.40 -3.07
C THR A 73 11.01 10.28 -3.55
N GLY A 74 10.79 9.65 -4.70
CA GLY A 74 9.46 9.37 -5.22
C GLY A 74 8.68 8.42 -4.33
N TYR A 75 9.33 7.38 -3.78
CA TYR A 75 8.69 6.45 -2.85
C TYR A 75 8.36 7.12 -1.51
N ASP A 76 9.26 7.90 -0.93
CA ASP A 76 9.03 8.62 0.32
C ASP A 76 7.87 9.62 0.22
N LYS A 77 7.80 10.39 -0.88
CA LYS A 77 6.71 11.35 -1.11
C LYS A 77 5.39 10.65 -1.39
N ALA A 78 5.38 9.62 -2.24
CA ALA A 78 4.15 8.90 -2.57
C ALA A 78 3.61 8.11 -1.37
N TRP A 79 4.49 7.61 -0.50
CA TRP A 79 4.10 6.92 0.73
C TRP A 79 3.25 7.80 1.65
N ALA A 80 3.64 9.06 1.84
CA ALA A 80 2.86 10.00 2.66
C ALA A 80 1.44 10.19 2.09
N THR A 81 1.31 10.40 0.78
CA THR A 81 0.00 10.55 0.12
C THR A 81 -0.85 9.28 0.21
N ILE A 82 -0.25 8.11 0.04
CA ILE A 82 -0.94 6.82 0.15
C ILE A 82 -1.42 6.59 1.59
N LEU A 83 -0.58 6.94 2.58
CA LEU A 83 -0.94 6.82 3.98
C LEU A 83 -2.13 7.72 4.33
N ASP A 84 -2.11 8.98 3.90
CA ASP A 84 -3.21 9.93 4.13
C ASP A 84 -4.53 9.46 3.48
N SER A 85 -4.45 8.94 2.25
CA SER A 85 -5.61 8.37 1.55
C SER A 85 -6.19 7.14 2.27
N ASN A 86 -5.34 6.24 2.78
CA ASN A 86 -5.79 5.09 3.56
C ASN A 86 -6.34 5.49 4.94
N ILE A 87 -5.77 6.51 5.60
CA ILE A 87 -6.26 6.98 6.90
C ILE A 87 -7.64 7.64 6.77
N THR A 88 -7.82 8.51 5.78
CA THR A 88 -9.11 9.18 5.54
C THR A 88 -10.22 8.17 5.21
N THR A 89 -9.92 7.17 4.38
CA THR A 89 -10.87 6.09 4.06
C THR A 89 -11.11 5.15 5.23
N LEU A 90 -10.11 4.91 6.10
CA LEU A 90 -10.29 4.18 7.35
C LEU A 90 -11.25 4.90 8.31
N ILE A 91 -11.14 6.23 8.44
CA ILE A 91 -12.06 7.04 9.26
C ILE A 91 -13.49 6.89 8.73
N ALA A 92 -13.68 6.98 7.41
CA ALA A 92 -14.98 6.75 6.79
C ALA A 92 -15.49 5.32 7.04
N GLY A 93 -14.62 4.31 6.92
CA GLY A 93 -14.93 2.91 7.22
C GLY A 93 -15.37 2.68 8.66
N ILE A 94 -14.70 3.30 9.63
CA ILE A 94 -15.07 3.24 11.05
C ILE A 94 -16.42 3.91 11.28
N ALA A 95 -16.67 5.08 10.66
CA ALA A 95 -17.97 5.74 10.74
C ALA A 95 -19.09 4.84 10.18
N LEU A 96 -18.86 4.18 9.04
CA LEU A 96 -19.80 3.21 8.46
C LEU A 96 -19.99 1.97 9.34
N LEU A 97 -18.98 1.57 10.13
CA LEU A 97 -19.09 0.43 11.03
C LEU A 97 -19.92 0.75 12.29
N VAL A 98 -19.82 1.99 12.80
CA VAL A 98 -20.53 2.48 13.99
C VAL A 98 -21.97 2.89 13.64
N PHE A 99 -22.14 3.64 12.55
CA PHE A 99 -23.44 4.21 12.16
C PHE A 99 -24.16 3.40 11.09
N GLY A 100 -23.47 2.52 10.36
CA GLY A 100 -24.07 1.72 9.29
C GLY A 100 -24.86 0.53 9.81
N SER A 101 -25.93 0.20 9.09
CA SER A 101 -26.80 -0.93 9.40
C SER A 101 -26.96 -1.87 8.19
N GLY A 102 -27.32 -3.12 8.47
CA GLY A 102 -27.58 -4.14 7.45
C GLY A 102 -26.42 -4.32 6.44
N PRO A 103 -26.65 -4.19 5.12
CA PRO A 103 -25.63 -4.36 4.08
C PRO A 103 -24.41 -3.44 4.22
N VAL A 104 -24.61 -2.20 4.70
CA VAL A 104 -23.54 -1.20 4.84
C VAL A 104 -22.52 -1.62 5.89
N ARG A 105 -22.96 -2.31 6.94
CA ARG A 105 -22.06 -2.83 7.98
C ARG A 105 -21.16 -3.94 7.43
N GLY A 106 -21.69 -4.78 6.54
CA GLY A 106 -20.90 -5.80 5.84
C GLY A 106 -19.81 -5.19 4.95
N PHE A 107 -20.15 -4.12 4.22
CA PHE A 107 -19.16 -3.33 3.46
C PHE A 107 -18.08 -2.74 4.39
N ALA A 108 -18.50 -2.11 5.49
CA ALA A 108 -17.59 -1.45 6.43
C ALA A 108 -16.58 -2.43 7.05
N VAL A 109 -17.02 -3.63 7.46
CA VAL A 109 -16.16 -4.66 8.03
C VAL A 109 -15.07 -5.06 7.04
N VAL A 110 -15.44 -5.38 5.80
CA VAL A 110 -14.47 -5.80 4.77
C VAL A 110 -13.52 -4.65 4.42
N HIS A 111 -14.03 -3.41 4.33
CA HIS A 111 -13.23 -2.24 4.03
C HIS A 111 -12.19 -1.94 5.10
N VAL A 112 -12.60 -1.92 6.38
CA VAL A 112 -11.70 -1.68 7.52
C VAL A 112 -10.65 -2.78 7.62
N LEU A 113 -11.06 -4.05 7.50
CA LEU A 113 -10.12 -5.18 7.50
C LEU A 113 -9.13 -5.09 6.34
N GLY A 114 -9.60 -4.73 5.14
CA GLY A 114 -8.76 -4.57 3.97
C GLY A 114 -7.70 -3.49 4.15
N ILE A 115 -8.07 -2.33 4.68
CA ILE A 115 -7.10 -1.25 4.97
C ILE A 115 -6.12 -1.68 6.07
N LEU A 116 -6.59 -2.26 7.17
CA LEU A 116 -5.70 -2.71 8.26
C LEU A 116 -4.67 -3.72 7.78
N THR A 117 -5.12 -4.69 6.98
CA THR A 117 -4.24 -5.70 6.37
C THR A 117 -3.25 -5.07 5.40
N SER A 118 -3.72 -4.11 4.59
CA SER A 118 -2.90 -3.36 3.66
C SER A 118 -1.82 -2.57 4.38
N MET A 119 -2.19 -1.82 5.41
CA MET A 119 -1.26 -1.03 6.21
C MET A 119 -0.28 -1.92 6.96
N PHE A 120 -0.72 -3.06 7.50
CA PHE A 120 0.17 -4.01 8.16
C PHE A 120 1.17 -4.61 7.16
N SER A 121 0.69 -5.13 6.03
CA SER A 121 1.55 -5.65 4.97
C SER A 121 2.50 -4.58 4.47
N ALA A 122 2.02 -3.36 4.25
CA ALA A 122 2.84 -2.26 3.77
C ALA A 122 3.84 -1.79 4.83
N VAL A 123 3.55 -1.80 6.13
CA VAL A 123 4.54 -1.50 7.19
C VAL A 123 5.59 -2.61 7.31
N PHE A 124 5.19 -3.88 7.24
CA PHE A 124 6.12 -5.01 7.29
C PHE A 124 6.96 -5.12 6.01
N PHE A 125 6.37 -4.86 4.85
CA PHE A 125 7.02 -4.90 3.54
C PHE A 125 7.82 -3.63 3.26
N SER A 126 7.36 -2.44 3.67
CA SER A 126 8.14 -1.20 3.57
C SER A 126 9.37 -1.26 4.48
N ARG A 127 9.24 -1.76 5.72
CA ARG A 127 10.40 -2.04 6.58
C ARG A 127 11.31 -3.11 5.97
N GLY A 128 10.74 -4.15 5.37
CA GLY A 128 11.49 -5.22 4.70
C GLY A 128 12.25 -4.71 3.46
N LEU A 129 11.63 -3.89 2.63
CA LEU A 129 12.17 -3.35 1.39
C LEU A 129 13.21 -2.26 1.68
N ILE A 130 12.94 -1.37 2.63
CA ILE A 130 13.92 -0.40 3.12
C ILE A 130 15.09 -1.14 3.77
N ASN A 131 14.87 -2.19 4.56
CA ASN A 131 15.97 -2.96 5.15
C ASN A 131 16.71 -3.85 4.14
N LEU A 132 16.09 -4.31 3.05
CA LEU A 132 16.78 -5.03 1.98
C LEU A 132 17.65 -4.08 1.13
N TRP A 133 17.11 -2.88 0.84
CA TRP A 133 17.72 -1.90 -0.04
C TRP A 133 18.75 -1.02 0.69
N TYR A 134 18.50 -0.62 1.93
CA TYR A 134 19.45 0.08 2.81
C TYR A 134 20.28 -0.84 3.71
N GLY A 135 19.81 -2.04 4.06
CA GLY A 135 20.59 -2.99 4.87
C GLY A 135 21.76 -3.59 4.11
N SER A 136 21.72 -3.62 2.77
CA SER A 136 22.90 -3.89 1.94
C SER A 136 23.91 -2.72 1.91
N ARG A 137 23.59 -1.57 2.52
CA ARG A 137 24.50 -0.43 2.73
C ARG A 137 24.73 -0.08 4.20
N LYS A 138 24.52 -1.02 5.14
CA LYS A 138 25.15 -0.94 6.47
C LYS A 138 26.64 -1.31 6.42
N ARG A 139 27.44 -0.52 5.71
CA ARG A 139 28.85 -0.24 6.03
C ARG A 139 29.24 1.14 5.48
N LEU A 140 28.73 2.19 6.13
CA LEU A 140 29.54 3.40 6.28
C LEU A 140 30.61 3.07 7.33
N GLY A 141 31.84 2.93 6.86
CA GLY A 141 33.00 2.62 7.70
C GLY A 141 34.31 3.09 7.09
N ARG A 142 34.30 4.28 6.46
CA ARG A 142 35.40 5.28 6.33
C ARG A 142 35.21 6.11 5.06
N LEU A 143 34.76 7.35 5.25
CA LEU A 143 35.31 8.47 4.49
C LEU A 143 36.58 8.87 5.23
N ALA A 144 37.74 8.58 4.65
CA ALA A 144 38.95 9.34 4.92
C ALA A 144 39.21 10.15 3.65
N ILE A 145 38.93 11.44 3.74
CA ILE A 145 39.58 12.44 2.90
C ILE A 145 41.02 12.51 3.41
N GLY A 146 41.98 12.28 2.50
CA GLY A 146 43.42 12.22 2.73
C GLY A 146 44.08 11.48 1.59
#